data_AF-A0A951CVR6-F1
#
_entry.id   AF-A0A951CVR6-F1
#
_cell.length_a   1.000
_cell.length_b   1.000
_cell.length_c   1.000
_cell.angle_alpha   90.00
_cell.angle_beta   90.00
_cell.angle_gamma   90.00
#
_symmetry.space_group_name_H-M   'P 1'
#
loop_
_entity.id
_entity.type
_entity.pdbx_description
1 polymer ?
#
loop_
_entity_poly.entity_id
_entity_poly.type
_entity_poly.pdbx_seq_one_letter_code
_entity_poly.pdbx_strand_id
1 'polypeptide(L)'
;MSIPDEVAQYAEGKRITSYFDLGAVPDEEKGTKHNWLWTTASAVEPYDYDSWRVFLWNRRRHRYETSHRQHDVEGYFPVRVQSPQAGAFETTFALITKDDDGKFRRRTYLFDGTRVHLTATEEYRPDAGGNVSKPGALDTEKLQAKIPQQGWFRRRWNNLKRRLFGKG
;
A
#
# COMPACT_ATOMS: atom_id res chain seq x y z
N MET A 1 -7.89 4.04 -0.07
CA MET A 1 -7.71 4.55 -1.46
C MET A 1 -8.31 3.50 -2.37
N SER A 2 -9.15 3.85 -3.34
CA SER A 2 -9.74 2.88 -4.29
C SER A 2 -8.89 2.78 -5.56
N ILE A 3 -8.94 1.65 -6.25
CA ILE A 3 -8.29 1.48 -7.55
C ILE A 3 -8.99 2.39 -8.58
N PRO A 4 -8.28 3.21 -9.36
CA PRO A 4 -8.90 3.97 -10.44
C PRO A 4 -9.40 3.05 -11.56
N ASP A 5 -10.59 3.33 -12.10
CA ASP A 5 -11.21 2.53 -13.18
C ASP A 5 -10.32 2.45 -14.43
N GLU A 6 -9.59 3.54 -14.72
CA GLU A 6 -8.62 3.64 -15.83
C GLU A 6 -7.51 2.58 -15.74
N VAL A 7 -7.17 2.16 -14.52
CA VAL A 7 -6.20 1.09 -14.29
C VAL A 7 -6.94 -0.23 -14.20
N ALA A 8 -8.09 -0.30 -13.50
CA ALA A 8 -8.93 -1.50 -13.28
C ALA A 8 -9.12 -2.36 -14.55
N GLN A 9 -9.31 -1.73 -15.71
CA GLN A 9 -9.48 -2.41 -17.01
C GLN A 9 -8.32 -3.34 -17.41
N TYR A 10 -7.09 -3.09 -16.94
CA TYR A 10 -5.91 -3.92 -17.27
C TYR A 10 -5.87 -5.25 -16.50
N ALA A 11 -6.88 -5.54 -15.68
CA ALA A 11 -7.00 -6.81 -14.99
C ALA A 11 -7.17 -7.99 -15.96
N GLU A 12 -7.58 -7.75 -17.23
CA GLU A 12 -7.69 -8.78 -18.28
C GLU A 12 -8.53 -10.00 -17.83
N GLY A 13 -9.59 -9.78 -17.02
CA GLY A 13 -10.43 -10.84 -16.46
C GLY A 13 -9.84 -11.57 -15.24
N LYS A 14 -8.60 -11.26 -14.85
CA LYS A 14 -8.00 -11.75 -13.61
C LYS A 14 -8.52 -10.98 -12.40
N ARG A 15 -8.51 -11.62 -11.24
CA ARG A 15 -8.86 -10.98 -9.97
C ARG A 15 -7.67 -10.17 -9.47
N ILE A 16 -7.86 -8.88 -9.22
CA ILE A 16 -6.85 -8.06 -8.51
C ILE A 16 -6.84 -8.48 -7.04
N THR A 17 -5.68 -8.92 -6.56
CA THR A 17 -5.49 -9.43 -5.19
C THR A 17 -4.88 -8.39 -4.26
N SER A 18 -4.08 -7.46 -4.79
CA SER A 18 -3.63 -6.27 -4.06
C SER A 18 -3.24 -5.14 -5.02
N TYR A 19 -3.19 -3.92 -4.49
CA TYR A 19 -2.78 -2.73 -5.22
C TYR A 19 -2.10 -1.73 -4.28
N PHE A 20 -1.08 -1.04 -4.77
CA PHE A 20 -0.29 -0.09 -4.01
C PHE A 20 0.07 1.13 -4.85
N ASP A 21 0.03 2.31 -4.24
CA ASP A 21 0.51 3.55 -4.83
C ASP A 21 2.04 3.56 -4.82
N LEU A 22 2.64 3.85 -5.98
CA LEU A 22 4.09 3.97 -6.15
C LEU A 22 4.56 5.41 -6.28
N GLY A 23 3.66 6.39 -6.21
CA GLY A 23 4.00 7.81 -6.24
C GLY A 23 3.13 8.62 -7.18
N ALA A 24 2.95 9.89 -6.82
CA ALA A 24 2.18 10.86 -7.57
C ALA A 24 2.95 11.35 -8.81
N VAL A 25 2.21 11.59 -9.89
CA VAL A 25 2.68 12.12 -11.17
C VAL A 25 1.81 13.35 -11.51
N PRO A 26 2.34 14.57 -11.45
CA PRO A 26 1.58 15.76 -11.82
C PRO A 26 1.33 15.79 -13.34
N ASP A 27 0.08 15.91 -13.76
CA ASP A 27 -0.32 16.13 -15.14
C ASP A 27 -1.05 17.48 -15.23
N GLU A 28 -0.62 18.33 -16.17
CA GLU A 28 -1.17 19.69 -16.32
C GLU A 28 -2.61 19.67 -16.85
N GLU A 29 -2.99 18.64 -17.60
CA GLU A 29 -4.32 18.50 -18.19
C GLU A 29 -5.23 17.60 -17.35
N LYS A 30 -4.72 16.46 -16.89
CA LYS A 30 -5.51 15.45 -16.17
C LYS A 30 -5.41 15.55 -14.64
N GLY A 31 -4.66 16.51 -14.12
CA GLY A 31 -4.38 16.65 -12.70
C GLY A 31 -3.41 15.59 -12.16
N THR A 32 -3.22 15.54 -10.85
CA THR A 32 -2.32 14.56 -10.24
C THR A 32 -2.83 13.13 -10.44
N LYS A 33 -2.01 12.31 -11.10
CA LYS A 33 -2.19 10.86 -11.25
C LYS A 33 -1.20 10.12 -10.37
N HIS A 34 -1.29 8.80 -10.33
CA HIS A 34 -0.43 7.95 -9.50
C HIS A 34 0.07 6.77 -10.31
N ASN A 35 1.29 6.32 -10.03
CA ASN A 35 1.82 5.05 -10.52
C ASN A 35 1.37 3.92 -9.59
N TRP A 36 1.17 2.71 -10.12
CA TRP A 36 0.55 1.63 -9.37
C TRP A 36 1.30 0.31 -9.48
N LEU A 37 1.43 -0.41 -8.37
CA LEU A 37 1.80 -1.82 -8.33
C LEU A 37 0.56 -2.66 -8.07
N TRP A 38 0.35 -3.71 -8.85
CA TRP A 38 -0.74 -4.66 -8.69
C TRP A 38 -0.23 -6.09 -8.57
N THR A 39 -0.97 -6.91 -7.83
CA THR A 39 -0.93 -8.37 -7.99
C THR A 39 -2.28 -8.90 -8.46
N THR A 40 -2.25 -9.97 -9.26
CA THR A 40 -3.44 -10.60 -9.84
C THR A 40 -3.38 -12.12 -9.73
N ALA A 41 -4.55 -12.74 -9.58
CA ALA A 41 -4.74 -14.18 -9.62
C ALA A 41 -5.77 -14.55 -10.71
N SER A 42 -5.43 -15.53 -11.54
CA SER A 42 -6.25 -16.01 -12.66
C SER A 42 -7.19 -17.13 -12.24
N ALA A 43 -6.83 -17.88 -11.19
CA ALA A 43 -7.60 -18.96 -10.62
C ALA A 43 -7.43 -19.03 -9.10
N VAL A 44 -8.14 -19.96 -8.45
CA VAL A 44 -7.90 -20.30 -7.05
C VAL A 44 -6.76 -21.31 -7.02
N GLU A 45 -5.61 -20.88 -6.48
CA GLU A 45 -4.37 -21.64 -6.42
C GLU A 45 -3.87 -21.73 -4.96
N PRO A 46 -2.89 -22.60 -4.66
CA PRO A 46 -2.28 -22.69 -3.32
C PRO A 46 -1.46 -21.45 -2.91
N TYR A 47 -1.25 -20.51 -3.83
CA TYR A 47 -0.53 -19.25 -3.66
C TYR A 47 -1.46 -18.05 -3.89
N ASP A 48 -1.07 -16.88 -3.39
CA ASP A 48 -1.94 -15.70 -3.31
C ASP A 48 -2.14 -14.99 -4.66
N TYR A 49 -1.12 -14.99 -5.52
CA TYR A 49 -1.16 -14.37 -6.86
C TYR A 49 -0.23 -15.08 -7.84
N ASP A 50 -0.61 -15.08 -9.13
CA ASP A 50 0.19 -15.67 -10.23
C ASP A 50 0.94 -14.65 -11.07
N SER A 51 0.65 -13.37 -10.87
CA SER A 51 1.20 -12.29 -11.67
C SER A 51 1.19 -10.96 -10.94
N TRP A 52 2.09 -10.07 -11.35
CA TRP A 52 2.14 -8.70 -10.86
C TRP A 52 2.57 -7.73 -11.96
N ARG A 53 2.12 -6.47 -11.85
CA ARG A 53 2.39 -5.43 -12.84
C ARG A 53 2.64 -4.08 -12.20
N VAL A 54 3.47 -3.28 -12.86
CA VAL A 54 3.62 -1.86 -12.58
C VAL A 54 3.03 -1.05 -13.72
N PHE A 55 2.13 -0.15 -13.37
CA PHE A 55 1.51 0.82 -14.27
C PHE A 55 2.09 2.20 -14.02
N LEU A 56 2.51 2.87 -15.09
CA LEU A 56 2.94 4.25 -15.04
C LEU A 56 1.95 5.15 -15.77
N TRP A 57 1.78 6.38 -15.28
CA TRP A 57 1.03 7.41 -15.99
C TRP A 57 1.92 8.10 -17.04
N ASN A 58 1.57 7.95 -18.32
CA ASN A 58 2.27 8.65 -19.39
C ASN A 58 1.67 10.05 -19.61
N ARG A 59 2.33 11.08 -19.06
CA ARG A 59 1.92 12.49 -19.15
C ARG A 59 1.75 13.01 -20.58
N ARG A 60 2.53 12.49 -21.54
CA ARG A 60 2.47 12.95 -22.94
C ARG A 60 1.26 12.37 -23.68
N ARG A 61 0.82 11.18 -23.26
CA ARG A 61 -0.26 10.42 -23.91
C ARG A 61 -1.55 10.40 -23.10
N HIS A 62 -1.53 11.00 -21.92
CA HIS A 62 -2.62 11.04 -20.94
C HIS A 62 -3.31 9.69 -20.73
N ARG A 63 -2.50 8.63 -20.54
CA ARG A 63 -3.00 7.29 -20.24
C ARG A 63 -2.00 6.48 -19.42
N TYR A 64 -2.49 5.41 -18.83
CA TYR A 64 -1.66 4.39 -18.22
C TYR A 64 -0.95 3.51 -19.25
N GLU A 65 0.28 3.12 -18.93
CA GLU A 65 1.08 2.16 -19.70
C GLU A 65 1.68 1.13 -18.73
N THR A 66 1.83 -0.12 -19.18
CA THR A 66 2.51 -1.15 -18.40
C THR A 66 4.02 -0.94 -18.48
N SER A 67 4.63 -0.58 -17.36
CA SER A 67 6.08 -0.43 -17.22
C SER A 67 6.77 -1.78 -17.07
N HIS A 68 6.17 -2.67 -16.28
CA HIS A 68 6.70 -3.98 -15.97
C HIS A 68 5.56 -4.98 -15.76
N ARG A 69 5.78 -6.23 -16.17
CA ARG A 69 4.84 -7.33 -15.98
C ARG A 69 5.63 -8.60 -15.74
N GLN A 70 5.28 -9.30 -14.67
CA GLN A 70 5.70 -10.66 -14.41
C GLN A 70 4.47 -11.56 -14.31
N HIS A 71 4.58 -12.75 -14.88
CA HIS A 71 3.57 -13.80 -14.84
C HIS A 71 4.26 -15.13 -14.50
N ASP A 72 3.44 -16.16 -14.30
CA ASP A 72 3.85 -17.53 -13.98
C ASP A 72 4.75 -17.57 -12.73
N VAL A 73 4.32 -16.87 -11.68
CA VAL A 73 4.99 -16.89 -10.37
C VAL A 73 4.11 -17.53 -9.32
N GLU A 74 4.69 -18.30 -8.39
CA GLU A 74 4.00 -18.63 -7.14
C GLU A 74 4.19 -17.48 -6.14
N GLY A 75 3.27 -16.53 -6.13
CA GLY A 75 3.35 -15.32 -5.32
C GLY A 75 2.64 -15.39 -3.97
N TYR A 76 3.24 -14.81 -2.93
CA TYR A 76 2.71 -14.85 -1.56
C TYR A 76 2.74 -13.48 -0.88
N PHE A 77 1.80 -13.26 0.04
CA PHE A 77 1.78 -12.08 0.89
C PHE A 77 2.77 -12.18 2.08
N PRO A 78 3.20 -11.04 2.65
CA PRO A 78 2.86 -9.66 2.28
C PRO A 78 3.68 -9.10 1.11
N VAL A 79 3.02 -8.31 0.25
CA VAL A 79 3.70 -7.34 -0.62
C VAL A 79 3.98 -6.10 0.22
N ARG A 80 5.22 -5.62 0.20
CA ARG A 80 5.63 -4.42 0.95
C ARG A 80 6.01 -3.31 -0.01
N VAL A 81 5.45 -2.12 0.18
CA VAL A 81 5.85 -0.91 -0.54
C VAL A 81 6.36 0.08 0.49
N GLN A 82 7.57 0.59 0.28
CA GLN A 82 8.10 1.67 1.09
C GLN A 82 7.33 2.94 0.73
N SER A 83 6.78 3.63 1.73
CA SER A 83 6.03 4.85 1.46
C SER A 83 6.91 5.84 0.68
N PRO A 84 6.45 6.34 -0.48
CA PRO A 84 7.21 7.31 -1.24
C PRO A 84 7.41 8.54 -0.35
N GLN A 85 8.66 8.82 0.00
CA GLN A 85 8.99 10.04 0.74
C GLN A 85 8.59 11.23 -0.13
N ALA A 86 8.02 12.29 0.45
CA ALA A 86 7.63 13.47 -0.33
C ALA A 86 8.86 14.05 -1.08
N GLY A 87 8.80 14.02 -2.41
CA GLY A 87 9.91 14.45 -3.28
C GLY A 87 10.88 13.33 -3.73
N ALA A 88 10.71 12.09 -3.26
CA ALA A 88 11.41 10.95 -3.83
C ALA A 88 10.74 10.51 -5.14
N PHE A 89 11.53 10.43 -6.20
CA PHE A 89 11.10 9.91 -7.50
C PHE A 89 11.19 8.38 -7.59
N GLU A 90 11.80 7.77 -6.58
CA GLU A 90 12.08 6.35 -6.50
C GLU A 90 11.25 5.70 -5.40
N THR A 91 10.61 4.58 -5.73
CA THR A 91 9.83 3.79 -4.78
C THR A 91 10.33 2.35 -4.76
N THR A 92 10.68 1.88 -3.57
CA THR A 92 11.10 0.50 -3.36
C THR A 92 9.91 -0.35 -2.94
N PHE A 93 9.79 -1.54 -3.51
CA PHE A 93 8.81 -2.52 -3.09
C PHE A 93 9.42 -3.93 -3.06
N ALA A 94 8.84 -4.82 -2.27
CA ALA A 94 9.27 -6.20 -2.17
C ALA A 94 8.09 -7.16 -2.30
N LEU A 95 8.33 -8.26 -3.03
CA LEU A 95 7.41 -9.36 -3.21
C LEU A 95 8.02 -10.64 -2.66
N ILE A 96 7.16 -11.57 -2.24
CA ILE A 96 7.56 -12.92 -1.85
C ILE A 96 7.09 -13.87 -2.95
N THR A 97 7.99 -14.70 -3.44
CA THR A 97 7.66 -15.73 -4.42
C THR A 97 8.38 -17.01 -4.08
N LYS A 98 7.81 -18.15 -4.41
CA LYS A 98 8.47 -19.44 -4.33
C LYS A 98 9.03 -19.82 -5.70
N ASP A 99 10.29 -20.25 -5.71
CA ASP A 99 10.96 -20.70 -6.94
C ASP A 99 10.79 -22.22 -7.11
N ASP A 100 11.15 -22.74 -8.28
CA ASP A 100 11.06 -24.18 -8.61
C ASP A 100 11.88 -25.07 -7.67
N ASP A 101 12.90 -24.52 -6.98
CA ASP A 101 13.67 -25.21 -5.94
C ASP A 101 12.91 -25.37 -4.62
N GLY A 102 11.66 -24.91 -4.57
CA GLY A 102 10.78 -24.96 -3.42
C GLY A 102 11.07 -23.88 -2.37
N LYS A 103 12.09 -23.04 -2.57
CA LYS A 103 12.47 -21.99 -1.60
C LYS A 103 11.70 -20.71 -1.85
N PHE A 104 11.28 -20.09 -0.77
CA PHE A 104 10.73 -18.75 -0.81
C PHE A 104 11.85 -17.73 -0.92
N ARG A 105 11.63 -16.71 -1.75
CA ARG A 105 12.53 -15.58 -1.91
C ARG A 105 11.77 -14.28 -1.67
N ARG A 106 12.41 -13.36 -0.96
CA ARG A 106 12.02 -11.95 -0.95
C ARG A 106 12.80 -11.25 -2.05
N ARG A 107 12.09 -10.69 -3.02
CA ARG A 107 12.66 -9.94 -4.14
C ARG A 107 12.33 -8.47 -3.96
N THR A 108 13.37 -7.65 -3.83
CA THR A 108 13.26 -6.20 -3.65
C THR A 108 13.51 -5.52 -4.99
N TYR A 109 12.64 -4.60 -5.34
CA TYR A 109 12.65 -3.86 -6.59
C TYR A 109 12.66 -2.37 -6.33
N LEU A 110 13.35 -1.64 -7.20
CA LEU A 110 13.33 -0.18 -7.30
C LEU A 110 12.53 0.21 -8.53
N PHE A 111 11.53 1.08 -8.36
CA PHE A 111 10.86 1.75 -9.46
C PHE A 111 11.37 3.19 -9.56
N ASP A 112 11.99 3.53 -10.69
CA ASP A 112 12.62 4.85 -10.93
C ASP A 112 11.67 5.90 -11.53
N GLY A 113 10.36 5.62 -11.52
CA GLY A 113 9.33 6.41 -12.19
C GLY A 113 9.06 5.97 -13.64
N THR A 114 9.95 5.18 -14.26
CA THR A 114 9.80 4.68 -15.64
C THR A 114 9.96 3.17 -15.75
N ARG A 115 10.94 2.59 -15.05
CA ARG A 115 11.33 1.18 -15.11
C ARG A 115 11.41 0.57 -13.71
N VAL A 116 11.28 -0.75 -13.68
CA VAL A 116 11.45 -1.56 -12.49
C VAL A 116 12.78 -2.31 -12.57
N HIS A 117 13.58 -2.21 -11.53
CA HIS A 117 14.88 -2.87 -11.41
C HIS A 117 14.87 -3.81 -10.20
N LEU A 118 15.29 -5.06 -10.38
CA LEU A 118 15.53 -5.97 -9.25
C LEU A 118 16.82 -5.57 -8.55
N THR A 119 16.76 -5.22 -7.27
CA THR A 119 17.92 -4.73 -6.49
C THR A 119 18.42 -5.73 -5.45
N ALA A 120 17.56 -6.64 -4.97
CA ALA A 120 17.98 -7.72 -4.08
C ALA A 120 17.08 -8.96 -4.21
N THR A 121 17.69 -10.13 -3.99
CA THR A 121 17.00 -11.41 -3.82
C THR A 121 17.54 -12.08 -2.59
N GLU A 122 16.68 -12.32 -1.60
CA GLU A 122 17.04 -12.92 -0.32
C GLU A 122 16.22 -14.18 -0.10
N GLU A 123 16.77 -15.18 0.59
CA GLU A 123 15.95 -16.30 1.08
C GLU A 123 14.92 -15.76 2.08
N TYR A 124 13.65 -16.04 1.83
CA TYR A 124 12.57 -15.73 2.76
C TYR A 124 12.19 -17.00 3.49
N ARG A 125 12.12 -16.92 4.82
CA ARG A 125 11.50 -17.97 5.60
C ARG A 125 10.17 -17.43 6.08
N PRO A 126 9.03 -17.96 5.58
CA PRO A 126 7.77 -17.65 6.21
C PRO A 126 7.90 -18.13 7.65
N ASP A 127 7.88 -17.21 8.62
CA ASP A 127 8.01 -17.58 10.01
C ASP A 127 6.99 -18.69 10.30
N ALA A 128 7.45 -19.86 10.77
CA ALA A 128 6.62 -21.06 10.99
C ALA A 128 5.66 -20.91 12.20
N GLY A 129 5.06 -19.74 12.35
CA GLY A 129 4.56 -19.23 13.62
C GLY A 129 5.37 -18.00 14.03
N GLY A 130 5.41 -16.97 13.18
CA GLY A 130 5.60 -15.63 13.70
C GLY A 130 4.52 -15.44 14.75
N ASN A 131 4.91 -15.21 16.00
CA ASN A 131 4.05 -14.77 17.08
C ASN A 131 3.01 -13.80 16.49
N VAL A 132 1.82 -14.34 16.18
CA VAL A 132 0.61 -13.59 16.44
C VAL A 132 0.79 -13.33 17.91
N SER A 133 1.22 -12.12 18.27
CA SER A 133 0.70 -11.56 19.49
C SER A 133 -0.79 -11.84 19.36
N LYS A 134 -1.27 -12.89 20.04
CA LYS A 134 -2.68 -12.97 20.44
C LYS A 134 -3.00 -11.51 20.73
N PRO A 135 -3.98 -10.86 20.09
CA PRO A 135 -4.53 -9.69 20.73
C PRO A 135 -4.78 -10.16 22.15
N GLY A 136 -3.95 -9.67 23.08
CA GLY A 136 -3.97 -10.15 24.44
C GLY A 136 -5.44 -10.07 24.79
N ALA A 137 -6.00 -11.18 25.30
CA ALA A 137 -7.31 -11.12 25.90
C ALA A 137 -7.33 -9.80 26.67
N LEU A 138 -8.25 -8.91 26.29
CA LEU A 138 -8.32 -7.57 26.85
C LEU A 138 -8.32 -7.74 28.37
N ASP A 139 -7.15 -7.56 28.99
CA ASP A 139 -7.01 -7.50 30.42
C ASP A 139 -7.64 -6.16 30.78
N THR A 140 -8.97 -6.22 30.93
CA THR A 140 -9.85 -5.09 31.14
C THR A 140 -9.49 -4.38 32.46
N GLU A 141 -8.67 -5.01 33.30
CA GLU A 141 -8.10 -4.43 34.52
C GLU A 141 -6.93 -3.46 34.29
N LYS A 142 -6.16 -3.57 33.19
CA LYS A 142 -5.00 -2.67 32.95
C LYS A 142 -5.34 -1.38 32.21
N LEU A 143 -6.53 -1.28 31.62
CA LEU A 143 -7.04 -0.04 31.02
C LEU A 143 -7.68 0.92 32.04
N GLN A 144 -7.91 0.47 33.28
CA GLN A 144 -8.53 1.31 34.33
C GLN A 144 -7.50 2.06 35.20
N ALA A 145 -6.20 1.76 35.07
CA ALA A 145 -5.15 2.40 35.85
C ALA A 145 -4.28 3.37 35.03
N LYS A 146 -4.90 4.21 34.19
CA LYS A 146 -4.30 5.48 33.72
C LYS A 146 -5.35 6.39 33.07
N ILE A 147 -6.39 6.72 33.82
CA ILE A 147 -7.22 7.89 33.55
C ILE A 147 -6.69 9.02 34.43
N PRO A 148 -5.76 9.88 33.98
CA PRO A 148 -5.60 11.16 34.63
C PRO A 148 -6.88 11.97 34.43
N GLN A 149 -7.41 12.45 35.55
CA GLN A 149 -8.64 13.21 35.62
C GLN A 149 -8.57 14.49 34.77
N GLN A 150 -9.75 14.87 34.29
CA GLN A 150 -10.10 16.13 33.65
C GLN A 150 -9.33 17.35 34.18
N GLY A 151 -8.98 18.28 33.29
CA GLY A 151 -8.54 19.59 33.76
C GLY A 151 -8.15 20.68 32.75
N TRP A 152 -8.09 20.43 31.44
CA TRP A 152 -7.42 21.39 30.54
C TRP A 152 -8.12 21.80 29.24
N PHE A 153 -9.32 21.30 28.95
CA PHE A 153 -10.07 21.72 27.75
C PHE A 153 -11.41 22.44 28.02
N ARG A 154 -11.72 22.75 29.29
CA ARG A 154 -12.92 23.55 29.65
C ARG A 154 -12.68 25.05 29.87
N ARG A 155 -11.45 25.56 29.80
CA ARG A 155 -11.14 26.98 30.07
C ARG A 155 -10.95 27.88 28.84
N ARG A 156 -11.08 27.36 27.60
CA ARG A 156 -10.87 28.17 26.38
C ARG A 156 -12.13 28.40 25.52
N TRP A 157 -13.28 27.84 25.90
CA TRP A 157 -14.55 27.96 25.16
C TRP A 157 -15.64 28.82 25.84
N ASN A 158 -15.33 29.50 26.96
CA ASN A 158 -16.27 30.43 27.63
C ASN A 158 -16.02 31.92 27.38
N ASN A 159 -14.97 32.31 26.63
CA ASN A 159 -14.71 33.71 26.28
C ASN A 159 -15.07 34.08 24.83
N LEU A 160 -15.75 33.21 24.08
CA LEU A 160 -16.24 33.50 22.72
C LEU A 160 -17.75 33.31 22.54
N LYS A 161 -18.51 33.32 23.65
CA LYS A 161 -19.99 33.27 23.65
C LYS A 161 -20.65 34.40 24.45
N ARG A 162 -19.94 35.52 24.66
CA ARG A 162 -20.47 36.73 25.30
C ARG A 162 -20.49 37.96 24.39
N ARG A 163 -20.47 37.77 23.06
CA ARG A 163 -20.46 38.89 22.11
C ARG A 163 -21.39 38.77 20.91
N LEU A 164 -22.28 37.77 20.85
CA LEU A 164 -23.17 37.59 19.69
C LEU A 164 -24.65 37.30 19.97
N PHE A 165 -25.10 37.19 21.23
CA PHE A 165 -26.55 37.13 21.53
C PHE A 165 -26.88 37.81 22.86
N GLY A 166 -27.55 38.97 22.77
CA GLY A 166 -28.03 39.76 23.90
C GLY A 166 -28.43 41.17 23.47
N LYS A 167 -29.51 41.25 22.68
CA LYS A 167 -30.29 42.47 22.39
C LYS A 167 -30.86 43.02 23.70
N GLY A 168 -30.81 44.33 23.89
CA GLY A 168 -31.39 45.08 25.00
C GLY A 168 -30.78 46.46 25.03
#